data_AF-A0A6P0XWU1-F1
#
_entry.id   AF-A0A6P0XWU1-F1
#
_cell.length_a   1.000
_cell.length_b   1.000
_cell.length_c   1.000
_cell.angle_alpha   90.00
_cell.angle_beta   90.00
_cell.angle_gamma   90.00
#
_symmetry.space_group_name_H-M   'P 1'
#
loop_
_entity.id
_entity.type
_entity.pdbx_description
1 polymer ?
#
loop_
_entity_poly.entity_id
_entity_poly.type
_entity_poly.pdbx_seq_one_letter_code
_entity_poly.pdbx_strand_id
1 'polypeptide(L)'
;MNDISNRNPEFLGNSAQGGSSLEAYIKTLSPETIAKLSQPDLDVVRVMEHDIIGMLGSLPNEHFNTTITTSRENLGRLLASAMMSGYFLNNAQQRLKLEKTLQATQQYSDDD
;
A
#
# COMPACT_ATOMS: atom_id res chain seq x y z
N MET A 1 24.37 -19.79 11.23
CA MET A 1 24.72 -18.53 10.56
C MET A 1 23.73 -18.32 9.43
N ASN A 2 22.88 -17.29 9.53
CA ASN A 2 21.85 -16.96 8.54
C ASN A 2 22.37 -15.88 7.60
N ASP A 3 22.69 -16.26 6.37
CA ASP A 3 22.91 -15.33 5.26
C ASP A 3 21.56 -15.08 4.56
N ILE A 4 20.92 -13.94 4.87
CA ILE A 4 19.69 -13.46 4.21
C ILE A 4 20.00 -12.20 3.38
N SER A 5 21.27 -11.82 3.25
CA SER A 5 21.66 -10.72 2.38
C SER A 5 21.51 -11.13 0.93
N ASN A 6 20.70 -10.35 0.20
CA ASN A 6 20.64 -10.27 -1.26
C ASN A 6 19.54 -11.06 -2.00
N ARG A 7 18.27 -10.87 -1.61
CA ARG A 7 17.16 -11.00 -2.58
C ARG A 7 16.92 -9.64 -3.24
N ASN A 8 17.64 -9.39 -4.33
CA ASN A 8 17.23 -8.41 -5.34
C ASN A 8 15.80 -8.73 -5.80
N PRO A 9 14.87 -7.76 -5.84
CA PRO A 9 13.55 -7.98 -6.40
C PRO A 9 13.63 -7.97 -7.93
N GLU A 10 14.09 -9.09 -8.50
CA GLU A 10 13.89 -9.49 -9.91
C GLU A 10 12.40 -9.83 -10.20
N PHE A 11 11.46 -9.14 -9.56
CA PHE A 11 10.02 -9.41 -9.70
C PHE A 11 9.37 -8.55 -10.80
N LEU A 12 10.04 -7.49 -11.26
CA LEU A 12 9.53 -6.59 -12.30
C LEU A 12 9.84 -7.05 -13.73
N GLY A 13 10.47 -8.22 -13.89
CA GLY A 13 11.04 -8.66 -15.17
C GLY A 13 10.08 -9.30 -16.19
N ASN A 14 8.83 -9.66 -15.86
CA ASN A 14 8.04 -10.42 -16.85
C ASN A 14 6.50 -10.41 -16.75
N SER A 15 5.86 -9.43 -16.12
CA SER A 15 4.39 -9.36 -16.01
C SER A 15 3.72 -8.39 -17.00
N ALA A 16 4.28 -8.23 -18.20
CA ALA A 16 3.70 -7.41 -19.28
C ALA A 16 2.59 -8.13 -20.09
N GLN A 17 2.06 -9.26 -19.62
CA GLN A 17 0.94 -9.99 -20.24
C GLN A 17 -0.25 -10.09 -19.28
N GLY A 18 -0.74 -8.94 -18.80
CA GLY A 18 -1.98 -8.86 -18.00
C GLY A 18 -2.64 -7.48 -18.01
N GLY A 19 -2.07 -6.52 -18.74
CA GLY A 19 -2.44 -5.11 -18.67
C GLY A 19 -3.79 -4.73 -19.28
N SER A 20 -4.47 -5.61 -20.02
CA SER A 20 -5.68 -5.22 -20.76
C SER A 20 -6.98 -5.29 -19.94
N SER A 21 -7.11 -6.20 -18.98
CA SER A 21 -8.39 -6.41 -18.26
C SER A 21 -8.63 -5.40 -17.14
N LEU A 22 -7.59 -5.08 -16.36
CA LEU A 22 -7.68 -4.10 -15.28
C LEU A 22 -7.84 -2.68 -15.82
N GLU A 23 -7.09 -2.31 -16.86
CA GLU A 23 -7.18 -1.00 -17.50
C GLU A 23 -8.57 -0.77 -18.13
N ALA A 24 -9.13 -1.78 -18.79
CA ALA A 24 -10.48 -1.70 -19.33
C ALA A 24 -11.51 -1.49 -18.20
N TYR A 25 -11.40 -2.24 -17.11
CA TYR A 25 -12.27 -2.08 -15.95
C TYR A 25 -12.18 -0.69 -15.33
N ILE A 26 -10.97 -0.17 -15.08
CA ILE A 26 -10.78 1.18 -14.52
C ILE A 26 -11.42 2.25 -15.42
N LYS A 27 -11.32 2.12 -16.74
CA LYS A 27 -11.94 3.06 -17.69
C LYS A 27 -13.47 3.03 -17.67
N THR A 28 -14.09 1.95 -17.18
CA THR A 28 -15.56 1.87 -17.04
C THR A 28 -16.08 2.45 -15.72
N LEU A 29 -15.20 2.74 -14.76
CA LEU A 29 -15.58 3.31 -13.48
C LEU A 29 -15.92 4.80 -13.63
N SER A 30 -16.92 5.25 -12.88
CA SER A 30 -17.24 6.68 -12.81
C SER A 30 -16.09 7.44 -12.11
N PRO A 31 -15.87 8.73 -12.46
CA PRO A 31 -14.86 9.56 -11.81
C PRO A 31 -15.02 9.63 -10.29
N GLU A 32 -16.25 9.59 -9.79
CA GLU A 32 -16.57 9.55 -8.36
C GLU A 32 -16.10 8.25 -7.69
N THR A 33 -16.24 7.11 -8.39
CA THR A 33 -15.80 5.81 -7.90
C THR A 33 -14.27 5.76 -7.85
N ILE A 34 -13.60 6.28 -8.88
CA ILE A 34 -12.14 6.40 -8.93
C ILE A 34 -11.64 7.31 -7.80
N ALA A 35 -12.30 8.45 -7.55
CA ALA A 35 -11.94 9.35 -6.46
C ALA A 35 -12.06 8.67 -5.09
N LYS A 36 -13.14 7.91 -4.85
CA LYS A 36 -13.32 7.16 -3.60
C LYS A 36 -12.30 6.03 -3.44
N LEU A 37 -11.98 5.31 -4.51
CA LEU A 37 -10.93 4.27 -4.53
C LEU A 37 -9.52 4.84 -4.31
N SER A 38 -9.31 6.11 -4.66
CA SER A 38 -8.04 6.81 -4.50
C SER A 38 -7.87 7.46 -3.12
N GLN A 39 -8.87 7.34 -2.24
CA GLN A 39 -8.78 7.83 -0.86
C GLN A 39 -8.37 6.70 0.08
N PRO A 40 -7.10 6.63 0.50
CA PRO A 40 -6.69 5.72 1.55
C PRO A 40 -7.30 6.14 2.90
N ASP A 41 -7.57 5.15 3.75
CA ASP A 41 -7.95 5.43 5.14
C ASP A 41 -6.79 6.08 5.90
N LEU A 42 -7.09 6.89 6.91
CA LEU A 42 -6.12 7.61 7.72
C LEU A 42 -5.11 6.67 8.38
N ASP A 43 -5.56 5.49 8.81
CA ASP A 43 -4.68 4.47 9.40
C ASP A 43 -3.68 3.92 8.37
N VAL A 44 -4.13 3.72 7.14
CA VAL A 44 -3.28 3.26 6.03
C VAL A 44 -2.25 4.33 5.66
N VAL A 45 -2.66 5.60 5.62
CA VAL A 45 -1.76 6.74 5.36
C VAL A 45 -0.66 6.82 6.41
N ARG A 46 -1.01 6.72 7.70
CA ARG A 46 -0.04 6.81 8.81
C ARG A 46 1.00 5.69 8.76
N VAL A 47 0.59 4.47 8.44
CA VAL A 47 1.51 3.34 8.31
C VAL A 47 2.44 3.52 7.11
N MET A 48 1.90 3.94 5.95
CA MET A 48 2.75 4.24 4.78
C MET A 48 3.75 5.36 5.05
N GLU A 49 3.35 6.41 5.76
CA GLU A 49 4.26 7.51 6.14
C GLU A 49 5.40 7.00 7.01
N HIS A 50 5.09 6.21 8.03
CA HIS A 50 6.09 5.58 8.90
C HIS A 50 7.06 4.70 8.09
N ASP A 51 6.55 3.89 7.17
CA ASP A 51 7.38 3.01 6.34
C ASP A 51 8.32 3.81 5.42
N ILE A 52 7.83 4.88 4.80
CA ILE A 52 8.64 5.75 3.95
C ILE A 52 9.72 6.48 4.76
N ILE A 53 9.38 6.99 5.95
CA ILE A 53 10.36 7.63 6.86
C ILE A 53 11.41 6.60 7.29
N GLY A 54 11.01 5.36 7.60
CA GLY A 54 11.93 4.27 7.92
C GLY A 54 12.89 3.95 6.78
N MET A 55 12.42 3.99 5.53
CA MET A 55 13.26 3.78 4.35
C MET A 55 14.22 4.95 4.06
N LEU A 56 13.82 6.18 4.38
CA LEU A 56 14.61 7.39 4.12
C LEU A 56 15.57 7.74 5.28
N GLY A 57 15.41 7.10 6.43
CA GLY A 57 16.17 7.38 7.65
C GLY A 57 15.54 8.53 8.45
N SER A 58 15.49 8.39 9.78
CA SER A 58 14.90 9.39 10.66
C SER A 58 15.92 10.45 11.08
N LEU A 59 15.72 11.69 10.63
CA LEU A 59 16.37 12.87 11.19
C LEU A 59 15.31 13.72 11.90
N PRO A 60 15.53 14.23 13.13
CA PRO A 60 14.50 14.96 13.86
C PRO A 60 14.10 16.26 13.15
N ASN A 61 12.84 16.35 12.70
CA ASN A 61 12.32 17.52 11.98
C ASN A 61 12.26 18.80 12.85
N GLU A 62 12.32 18.69 14.18
CA GLU A 62 12.39 19.84 15.09
C GLU A 62 13.75 20.57 15.02
N HIS A 63 14.79 19.92 14.52
CA HIS A 63 16.16 20.46 14.51
C HIS A 63 16.80 20.50 13.13
N PHE A 64 16.16 19.92 12.11
CA PHE A 64 16.73 19.80 10.77
C PHE A 64 15.68 20.03 9.68
N ASN A 65 16.05 20.84 8.69
CA ASN A 65 15.33 20.90 7.42
C ASN A 65 15.91 19.84 6.48
N THR A 66 15.17 18.76 6.23
CA THR A 66 15.64 17.62 5.44
C THR A 66 15.30 17.80 3.96
N THR A 67 16.33 17.86 3.11
CA THR A 67 16.16 17.81 1.64
C THR A 67 16.73 16.51 1.11
N ILE A 68 15.91 15.74 0.39
CA ILE A 68 16.29 14.44 -0.16
C ILE A 68 16.49 14.59 -1.68
N THR A 69 17.72 14.35 -2.14
CA THR A 69 18.05 14.33 -3.57
C THR A 69 18.14 12.89 -4.06
N THR A 70 17.38 12.55 -5.09
CA THR A 70 17.34 11.19 -5.64
C THR A 70 17.25 11.21 -7.17
N SER A 71 17.59 10.10 -7.81
CA SER A 71 17.46 9.93 -9.26
C SER A 71 16.01 9.56 -9.64
N ARG A 72 15.64 9.80 -10.90
CA ARG A 72 14.34 9.38 -11.45
C ARG A 72 14.08 7.89 -11.24
N GLU A 73 15.11 7.07 -11.45
CA GLU A 73 15.07 5.61 -11.27
C GLU A 73 14.73 5.23 -9.83
N ASN A 74 15.46 5.79 -8.86
CA ASN A 74 15.29 5.47 -7.44
C ASN A 74 13.95 6.01 -6.91
N LEU A 75 13.52 7.20 -7.34
CA LEU A 75 12.19 7.72 -7.03
C LEU A 75 11.08 6.82 -7.60
N GLY A 76 11.24 6.37 -8.85
CA GLY A 76 10.28 5.45 -9.47
C GLY A 76 10.13 4.14 -8.69
N ARG A 77 11.24 3.58 -8.22
CA ARG A 77 11.24 2.38 -7.36
C ARG A 77 10.55 2.62 -6.02
N LEU A 78 10.81 3.76 -5.37
CA LEU A 78 10.15 4.13 -4.11
C LEU A 78 8.63 4.30 -4.28
N LEU A 79 8.20 4.94 -5.37
CA LEU A 79 6.77 5.09 -5.66
C LEU A 79 6.11 3.74 -5.96
N ALA A 80 6.79 2.86 -6.72
CA ALA A 80 6.28 1.52 -6.98
C ALA A 80 6.16 0.68 -5.70
N SER A 81 7.15 0.73 -4.81
CA SER A 81 7.08 0.03 -3.52
C SER A 81 5.97 0.60 -2.63
N ALA A 82 5.86 1.93 -2.53
CA ALA A 82 4.79 2.57 -1.76
C ALA A 82 3.40 2.21 -2.29
N MET A 83 3.21 2.18 -3.62
CA MET A 83 1.94 1.76 -4.22
C MET A 83 1.59 0.30 -3.90
N MET A 84 2.56 -0.61 -3.97
CA MET A 84 2.35 -2.02 -3.61
C MET A 84 2.02 -2.19 -2.12
N SER A 85 2.75 -1.51 -1.23
CA SER A 85 2.46 -1.49 0.20
C SER A 85 1.05 -0.95 0.48
N GLY A 86 0.64 0.10 -0.22
CA GLY A 86 -0.70 0.66 -0.08
C GLY A 86 -1.81 -0.30 -0.50
N TYR A 87 -1.62 -1.03 -1.60
CA TYR A 87 -2.55 -2.07 -2.01
C TYR A 87 -2.65 -3.20 -0.97
N PHE A 88 -1.51 -3.64 -0.42
CA PHE A 88 -1.48 -4.66 0.63
C PHE A 88 -2.21 -4.19 1.90
N LEU A 89 -1.96 -2.97 2.37
CA LEU A 89 -2.61 -2.40 3.54
C LEU A 89 -4.12 -2.26 3.35
N ASN A 90 -4.57 -1.81 2.17
CA ASN A 90 -5.99 -1.74 1.86
C ASN A 90 -6.66 -3.13 1.90
N ASN A 91 -6.01 -4.17 1.34
CA ASN A 91 -6.53 -5.54 1.43
C ASN A 91 -6.59 -6.03 2.89
N ALA A 92 -5.57 -5.74 3.70
CA ALA A 92 -5.57 -6.07 5.12
C ALA A 92 -6.72 -5.37 5.87
N GLN A 93 -6.97 -4.10 5.56
CA GLN A 93 -8.08 -3.34 6.13
C GLN A 93 -9.44 -3.94 5.73
N GLN A 94 -9.63 -4.28 4.45
CA GLN A 94 -10.87 -4.91 3.98
C GLN A 94 -11.12 -6.25 4.68
N ARG A 95 -10.07 -7.06 4.84
CA ARG A 95 -10.15 -8.33 5.58
C ARG A 95 -10.52 -8.10 7.04
N LEU A 96 -9.89 -7.14 7.73
CA LEU A 96 -10.22 -6.79 9.11
C LEU A 96 -11.68 -6.34 9.25
N LYS A 97 -12.16 -5.51 8.31
CA LYS A 97 -13.56 -5.03 8.30
C LYS A 97 -14.52 -6.20 8.13
N LEU A 98 -14.22 -7.14 7.24
CA LEU A 98 -15.04 -8.34 7.03
C LEU A 98 -15.06 -9.23 8.28
N GLU A 99 -13.90 -9.50 8.88
CA GLU A 99 -13.79 -10.32 10.09
C GLU A 99 -14.61 -9.73 11.24
N LYS A 100 -14.56 -8.40 11.44
CA LYS A 100 -15.38 -7.69 12.44
C LYS A 100 -16.88 -7.82 12.17
N THR A 101 -17.31 -7.63 10.92
CA THR A 101 -18.73 -7.75 10.55
C THR A 101 -19.23 -9.18 10.75
N LEU A 102 -18.44 -10.19 10.37
CA LEU A 102 -18.82 -11.60 10.55
C LEU A 102 -18.91 -12.01 12.03
N GLN A 103 -17.98 -11.55 12.87
CA GLN A 103 -18.02 -11.77 14.31
C GLN A 103 -19.27 -11.14 14.95
N ALA A 104 -19.63 -9.92 14.55
CA ALA A 104 -20.83 -9.24 15.02
C ALA A 104 -22.11 -10.00 14.64
N THR A 105 -22.16 -10.62 13.46
CA THR A 105 -23.30 -11.45 13.04
C THR A 105 -23.38 -12.76 13.84
N GLN A 106 -22.25 -13.40 14.13
CA GLN A 106 -22.20 -14.64 14.92
C GLN A 106 -22.63 -14.44 16.38
N GLN A 107 -22.28 -13.30 16.99
CA GLN A 107 -22.74 -12.97 18.35
C GLN A 107 -24.27 -12.77 18.43
N TYR A 108 -24.91 -12.36 17.33
CA TYR A 108 -26.36 -12.16 17.31
C TYR A 108 -27.16 -13.48 17.19
N SER A 109 -26.51 -14.58 16.78
CA SER A 109 -27.16 -15.89 16.61
C SER A 109 -27.11 -16.80 17.84
N ASP A 110 -26.34 -16.45 18.88
CA ASP A 110 -26.21 -17.24 20.12
C ASP A 110 -27.12 -16.73 21.26
N ASP A 111 -27.87 -15.64 21.05
CA ASP A 111 -28.73 -14.98 22.05
C ASP A 111 -30.25 -15.23 21.83
N ASP A 112 -30.64 -16.20 20.98
CA ASP A 112 -32.03 -16.65 20.75
C ASP A 112 -32.19 -18.18 20.93
#